data_AF-A0A8I0U853-F1
#
_entry.id   AF-A0A8I0U853-F1
#
_cell.length_a   1.000
_cell.length_b   1.000
_cell.length_c   1.000
_cell.angle_alpha   90.00
_cell.angle_beta   90.00
_cell.angle_gamma   90.00
#
_symmetry.space_group_name_H-M   'P 1'
#
loop_
_entity.id
_entity.type
_entity.pdbx_description
1 polymer ?
#
loop_
_entity_poly.entity_id
_entity_poly.type
_entity_poly.pdbx_seq_one_letter_code
_entity_poly.pdbx_strand_id
1 'polypeptide(L)'
;MKTIDVDEELYSYIASHTQHIGESASEILRRMLNLGPQAPGTTCAPVATDSADNKTPPVTPRPVKTTSQDPVRVMRELLLSDSYAEKKKTIDRFMLVLSALYNIDPQGFSKSTDELHGRTRVYFAGDEHTLLASGKTSKPRHIPGTPFWVITNTNTQRKQSMVEQIMQGMGFPANTVEKVCNTL
;
A
#
# COMPACT_ATOMS: atom_id res chain seq x y z
N MET A 1 6.92 -22.46 -3.31
CA MET A 1 6.75 -22.14 -1.88
C MET A 1 7.93 -21.28 -1.43
N LYS A 2 7.71 -20.22 -0.66
CA LYS A 2 8.78 -19.49 0.03
C LYS A 2 8.81 -19.95 1.49
N THR A 3 10.00 -20.07 2.08
CA THR A 3 10.18 -20.48 3.48
C THR A 3 10.40 -19.24 4.34
N ILE A 4 9.77 -19.21 5.52
CA ILE A 4 9.98 -18.21 6.56
C ILE A 4 10.31 -18.95 7.86
N ASP A 5 11.21 -18.41 8.67
CA ASP A 5 11.52 -18.94 10.00
C ASP A 5 10.69 -18.19 11.06
N VAL A 6 10.12 -18.92 12.00
CA VAL A 6 9.32 -18.39 13.13
C VAL A 6 9.80 -19.05 14.43
N ASP A 7 9.67 -18.33 15.54
CA ASP A 7 9.96 -18.89 16.87
C ASP A 7 8.89 -19.91 17.31
N GLU A 8 9.21 -20.68 18.35
CA GLU A 8 8.38 -21.80 18.84
C GLU A 8 7.04 -21.34 19.44
N GLU A 9 7.01 -20.16 20.08
CA GLU A 9 5.80 -19.56 20.64
C GLU A 9 4.85 -19.16 19.51
N LEU A 10 5.37 -18.45 18.50
CA LEU A 10 4.60 -18.02 17.34
C LEU A 10 4.12 -19.21 16.50
N TYR A 11 4.95 -20.24 16.34
CA TYR A 11 4.54 -21.49 15.68
C TYR A 11 3.34 -22.13 16.40
N SER A 12 3.43 -22.26 17.73
CA SER A 12 2.36 -22.83 18.56
C SER A 12 1.07 -22.01 18.48
N TYR A 13 1.21 -20.67 18.49
CA TYR A 13 0.09 -19.75 18.35
C TYR A 13 -0.60 -19.90 16.98
N ILE A 14 0.15 -19.93 15.88
CA ILE A 14 -0.42 -20.14 14.54
C ILE A 14 -1.11 -21.51 14.45
N ALA A 15 -0.48 -22.57 14.96
CA ALA A 15 -1.04 -23.93 14.93
C ALA A 15 -2.37 -24.03 15.72
N SER A 16 -2.50 -23.32 16.84
CA SER A 16 -3.74 -23.28 17.63
C SER A 16 -4.93 -22.65 16.90
N HIS A 17 -4.69 -21.86 15.85
CA HIS A 17 -5.73 -21.23 15.04
C HIS A 17 -6.24 -22.13 13.91
N THR A 18 -5.96 -23.44 13.95
CA THR A 18 -6.46 -24.42 12.98
C THR A 18 -7.96 -24.66 13.19
N GLN A 19 -8.78 -24.40 12.16
CA GLN A 19 -10.23 -24.62 12.11
C GLN A 19 -10.60 -25.84 11.27
N HIS A 20 -9.81 -26.19 10.26
CA HIS A 20 -10.09 -27.32 9.35
C HIS A 20 -8.88 -28.24 9.22
N ILE A 21 -9.13 -29.56 9.29
CA ILE A 21 -8.09 -30.57 9.11
C ILE A 21 -7.55 -30.46 7.68
N GLY A 22 -6.23 -30.27 7.57
CA GLY A 22 -5.53 -30.18 6.29
C GLY A 22 -5.43 -28.78 5.69
N GLU A 23 -5.83 -27.72 6.40
CA GLU A 23 -5.58 -26.35 5.94
C GLU A 23 -4.09 -26.02 5.99
N SER A 24 -3.64 -25.20 5.04
CA SER A 24 -2.24 -24.79 4.94
C SER A 24 -1.92 -23.67 5.94
N ALA A 25 -0.66 -23.59 6.39
CA ALA A 25 -0.20 -22.46 7.21
C ALA A 25 -0.48 -21.09 6.55
N SER A 26 -0.48 -21.04 5.22
CA SER A 26 -0.83 -19.83 4.46
C SER A 26 -2.30 -19.44 4.60
N GLU A 27 -3.23 -20.40 4.65
CA GLU A 27 -4.66 -20.13 4.88
C GLU A 27 -4.92 -19.64 6.30
N ILE A 28 -4.27 -20.26 7.29
CA ILE A 28 -4.35 -19.84 8.69
C ILE A 28 -3.88 -18.38 8.83
N LEU A 29 -2.68 -18.06 8.29
CA LEU A 29 -2.11 -16.72 8.37
C LEU A 29 -2.96 -15.68 7.62
N ARG A 30 -3.52 -16.03 6.46
CA ARG A 30 -4.40 -15.13 5.71
C ARG A 30 -5.65 -14.78 6.51
N ARG A 31 -6.27 -15.76 7.16
CA ARG A 31 -7.42 -15.56 8.06
C ARG A 31 -7.06 -14.66 9.24
N MET A 32 -5.93 -14.92 9.91
CA MET A 32 -5.47 -14.13 11.06
C MET A 32 -5.13 -12.68 10.70
N LEU A 33 -4.62 -12.45 9.48
CA LEU A 33 -4.21 -11.13 8.99
C LEU A 33 -5.32 -10.43 8.16
N ASN A 34 -6.53 -11.00 8.11
CA ASN A 34 -7.65 -10.49 7.31
C ASN A 34 -7.31 -10.29 5.81
N LEU A 35 -6.36 -11.08 5.31
CA LEU A 35 -6.03 -11.12 3.88
C LEU A 35 -7.04 -12.08 3.24
N GLY A 36 -7.95 -11.55 2.43
CA GLY A 36 -9.06 -12.32 1.85
C GLY A 36 -8.64 -13.65 1.18
N PRO A 37 -9.60 -14.57 0.96
CA PRO A 37 -9.31 -15.89 0.42
C PRO A 37 -8.59 -15.78 -0.93
N GLN A 38 -7.51 -16.53 -1.08
CA GLN A 38 -6.78 -16.62 -2.33
C GLN A 38 -7.65 -17.34 -3.35
N ALA A 39 -8.07 -16.64 -4.41
CA ALA A 39 -8.69 -17.28 -5.56
C ALA A 39 -7.69 -18.31 -6.13
N PRO A 40 -8.03 -19.61 -6.22
CA PRO A 40 -7.22 -20.56 -6.95
C PRO A 40 -7.50 -20.37 -8.44
N GLY A 41 -6.62 -19.62 -9.10
CA GLY A 41 -6.55 -19.55 -10.55
C GLY A 41 -5.51 -20.55 -11.08
N THR A 42 -5.97 -21.41 -11.99
CA THR A 42 -5.22 -22.11 -13.07
C THR A 42 -5.02 -23.62 -12.89
N THR A 43 -5.97 -24.40 -13.42
CA THR A 43 -5.65 -25.42 -14.43
C THR A 43 -6.68 -25.33 -15.56
N CYS A 44 -6.18 -25.22 -16.80
CA CYS A 44 -6.95 -25.16 -18.04
C CYS A 44 -7.31 -26.56 -18.56
N ALA A 45 -8.55 -26.77 -19.01
CA ALA A 45 -8.89 -27.50 -20.23
C ALA A 45 -10.38 -27.28 -20.57
N PRO A 46 -10.75 -26.85 -21.80
CA PRO A 46 -12.14 -26.65 -22.21
C PRO A 46 -12.67 -27.83 -23.04
N VAL A 47 -13.90 -28.28 -22.79
CA VAL A 47 -14.73 -28.97 -23.80
C VAL A 47 -16.22 -28.92 -23.43
N ALA A 48 -17.02 -28.65 -24.46
CA ALA A 48 -18.44 -28.96 -24.66
C ALA A 48 -19.54 -28.02 -24.09
N THR A 49 -19.98 -27.14 -24.99
CA THR A 49 -21.36 -26.91 -25.51
C THR A 49 -22.63 -26.96 -24.63
N ASP A 50 -23.45 -25.94 -24.89
CA ASP A 50 -24.92 -25.89 -24.98
C ASP A 50 -25.78 -25.30 -23.83
N SER A 51 -26.25 -24.07 -24.10
CA SER A 51 -27.66 -23.62 -24.14
C SER A 51 -28.60 -23.95 -22.98
N ALA A 52 -29.04 -22.91 -22.24
CA ALA A 52 -30.43 -22.38 -22.28
C ALA A 52 -30.80 -21.56 -21.02
N ASP A 53 -31.11 -20.29 -21.27
CA ASP A 53 -32.22 -19.47 -20.72
C ASP A 53 -32.65 -19.58 -19.23
N ASN A 54 -32.38 -18.53 -18.45
CA ASN A 54 -33.34 -18.01 -17.45
C ASN A 54 -33.10 -16.52 -17.11
N LYS A 55 -33.86 -15.64 -17.77
CA LYS A 55 -34.61 -14.48 -17.23
C LYS A 55 -34.08 -13.74 -15.96
N THR A 56 -33.47 -12.56 -16.18
CA THR A 56 -33.61 -11.20 -15.55
C THR A 56 -33.84 -11.05 -14.02
N PRO A 57 -33.40 -9.97 -13.30
CA PRO A 57 -32.84 -8.68 -13.74
C PRO A 57 -31.56 -8.21 -12.95
N PRO A 58 -30.98 -7.02 -13.25
CA PRO A 58 -29.57 -6.73 -13.04
C PRO A 58 -29.29 -6.24 -11.62
N VAL A 59 -28.39 -6.92 -10.92
CA VAL A 59 -27.74 -6.36 -9.73
C VAL A 59 -26.33 -5.99 -10.13
N THR A 60 -26.21 -4.78 -10.67
CA THR A 60 -25.03 -3.93 -10.60
C THR A 60 -24.26 -4.25 -9.31
N PRO A 61 -22.99 -4.70 -9.34
CA PRO A 61 -22.16 -4.58 -8.16
C PRO A 61 -21.92 -3.08 -7.99
N ARG A 62 -22.83 -2.45 -7.27
CA ARG A 62 -22.65 -1.13 -6.69
C ARG A 62 -21.31 -1.23 -5.96
N PRO A 63 -20.29 -0.42 -6.32
CA PRO A 63 -19.08 -0.39 -5.54
C PRO A 63 -19.53 -0.01 -4.14
N VAL A 64 -19.24 -0.89 -3.20
CA VAL A 64 -19.43 -0.67 -1.78
C VAL A 64 -18.60 0.56 -1.47
N LYS A 65 -19.26 1.71 -1.41
CA LYS A 65 -18.66 2.94 -0.89
C LYS A 65 -18.48 2.67 0.60
N THR A 66 -17.33 2.10 0.94
CA THR A 66 -16.72 2.21 2.26
C THR A 66 -16.90 3.65 2.68
N THR A 67 -17.47 3.87 3.86
CA THR A 67 -17.64 5.18 4.51
C THR A 67 -16.46 6.09 4.17
N SER A 68 -16.67 6.98 3.20
CA SER A 68 -15.61 7.80 2.61
C SER A 68 -15.22 8.83 3.66
N GLN A 69 -14.27 8.46 4.53
CA GLN A 69 -13.58 9.46 5.33
C GLN A 69 -12.99 10.46 4.34
N ASP A 70 -13.28 11.74 4.56
CA ASP A 70 -12.75 12.82 3.75
C ASP A 70 -11.21 12.73 3.76
N PRO A 71 -10.55 12.53 2.60
CA PRO A 71 -9.10 12.37 2.54
C PRO A 71 -8.36 13.57 3.16
N VAL A 72 -8.94 14.76 3.04
CA VAL A 72 -8.40 15.99 3.65
C VAL A 72 -8.49 15.93 5.16
N ARG A 73 -9.57 15.36 5.71
CA ARG A 73 -9.73 15.18 7.15
C ARG A 73 -8.70 14.21 7.71
N VAL A 74 -8.47 13.07 7.05
CA VAL A 74 -7.47 12.08 7.47
C VAL A 74 -6.08 12.69 7.52
N MET A 75 -5.69 13.45 6.49
CA MET A 75 -4.40 14.14 6.49
C MET A 75 -4.29 15.21 7.58
N ARG A 76 -5.37 15.93 7.89
CA ARG A 76 -5.38 16.91 9.01
C ARG A 76 -5.24 16.21 10.36
N GLU A 77 -5.97 15.11 10.58
CA GLU A 77 -5.87 14.32 11.80
C GLU A 77 -4.46 13.74 11.98
N LEU A 78 -3.83 13.28 10.89
CA LEU A 78 -2.43 12.85 10.92
C LEU A 78 -1.49 13.95 11.40
N LEU A 79 -1.59 15.15 10.83
CA LEU A 79 -0.73 16.29 11.20
C LEU A 79 -0.93 16.75 12.65
N LEU A 80 -2.10 16.49 13.24
CA LEU A 80 -2.41 16.79 14.64
C LEU A 80 -2.10 15.64 15.61
N SER A 81 -1.73 14.46 15.10
CA SER A 81 -1.49 13.28 15.93
C SER A 81 -0.16 13.34 16.68
N ASP A 82 -0.13 12.82 17.90
CA ASP A 82 1.09 12.71 18.71
C ASP A 82 2.17 11.90 17.98
N SER A 83 1.76 10.84 17.27
CA SER A 83 2.67 9.99 16.48
C SER A 83 3.45 10.74 15.41
N TYR A 84 2.86 11.81 14.85
CA TYR A 84 3.49 12.70 13.88
C TYR A 84 4.38 13.73 14.57
N ALA A 85 3.89 14.35 15.65
CA ALA A 85 4.60 15.36 16.43
C ALA A 85 5.89 14.81 17.08
N GLU A 86 5.90 13.55 17.49
CA GLU A 86 7.06 12.87 18.08
C GLU A 86 8.22 12.67 17.08
N LYS A 87 7.96 12.71 15.76
CA LYS A 87 8.99 12.49 14.74
C LYS A 87 9.87 13.71 14.59
N LYS A 88 11.09 13.64 15.14
CA LYS A 88 12.10 14.71 15.04
C LYS A 88 12.70 14.86 13.65
N LYS A 89 12.91 13.76 12.91
CA LYS A 89 13.57 13.78 11.60
C LYS A 89 12.55 13.93 10.48
N THR A 90 12.85 14.79 9.51
CA THR A 90 12.06 14.96 8.27
C THR A 90 11.81 13.64 7.54
N ILE A 91 12.79 12.73 7.52
CA ILE A 91 12.60 11.43 6.86
C ILE A 91 11.48 10.62 7.52
N ASP A 92 11.37 10.64 8.85
CA ASP A 92 10.37 9.85 9.56
C ASP A 92 8.96 10.42 9.33
N ARG A 93 8.82 11.75 9.30
CA ARG A 93 7.57 12.44 8.91
C ARG A 93 7.20 12.15 7.45
N PHE A 94 8.17 12.19 6.54
CA PHE A 94 7.98 11.84 5.14
C PHE A 94 7.47 10.41 4.96
N MET A 95 8.07 9.42 5.63
CA MET A 95 7.60 8.03 5.56
C MET A 95 6.16 7.89 6.08
N LEU A 96 5.83 8.58 7.18
CA LEU A 96 4.50 8.52 7.77
C LEU A 96 3.42 9.15 6.88
N VAL A 97 3.74 10.28 6.22
CA VAL A 97 2.86 10.90 5.22
C VAL A 97 2.62 9.94 4.05
N LEU A 98 3.66 9.30 3.52
CA LEU A 98 3.50 8.35 2.41
C LEU A 98 2.64 7.14 2.78
N SER A 99 2.85 6.58 3.98
CA SER A 99 1.99 5.51 4.52
C SER A 99 0.53 5.93 4.60
N ALA A 100 0.25 7.14 5.09
CA ALA A 100 -1.11 7.65 5.19
C ALA A 100 -1.76 7.89 3.82
N LEU A 101 -1.02 8.46 2.87
CA LEU A 101 -1.52 8.69 1.50
C LEU A 101 -1.89 7.37 0.82
N TYR A 102 -1.06 6.34 0.95
CA TYR A 102 -1.39 5.01 0.42
C TYR A 102 -2.65 4.42 1.09
N ASN A 103 -2.81 4.57 2.40
CA ASN A 103 -3.99 4.05 3.11
C ASN A 103 -5.30 4.78 2.76
N ILE A 104 -5.22 6.04 2.34
CA ILE A 104 -6.39 6.82 1.89
C ILE A 104 -6.88 6.32 0.54
N ASP A 105 -5.99 6.19 -0.44
CA ASP A 105 -6.30 5.69 -1.77
C ASP A 105 -5.10 4.96 -2.37
N PRO A 106 -5.03 3.63 -2.24
CA PRO A 106 -3.94 2.82 -2.79
C PRO A 106 -3.81 2.95 -4.32
N GLN A 107 -4.92 3.11 -5.03
CA GLN A 107 -4.95 3.17 -6.49
C GLN A 107 -4.46 4.54 -6.98
N GLY A 108 -4.99 5.62 -6.38
CA GLY A 108 -4.52 6.98 -6.64
C GLY A 108 -3.05 7.17 -6.29
N PHE A 109 -2.60 6.59 -5.17
CA PHE A 109 -1.18 6.62 -4.79
C PHE A 109 -0.31 5.91 -5.82
N SER A 110 -0.67 4.68 -6.21
CA SER A 110 0.11 3.87 -7.17
C SER A 110 0.27 4.60 -8.51
N LYS A 111 -0.83 5.15 -9.03
CA LYS A 111 -0.82 5.93 -10.28
C LYS A 111 0.11 7.15 -10.17
N SER A 112 -0.01 7.92 -9.09
CA SER A 112 0.83 9.11 -8.88
C SER A 112 2.31 8.75 -8.70
N THR A 113 2.64 7.59 -8.11
CA THR A 113 4.03 7.16 -7.95
C THR A 113 4.67 6.65 -9.24
N ASP A 114 3.90 6.05 -10.14
CA ASP A 114 4.41 5.56 -11.43
C ASP A 114 4.86 6.72 -12.34
N GLU A 115 4.14 7.84 -12.29
CA GLU A 115 4.47 9.07 -13.03
C GLU A 115 5.64 9.85 -12.40
N LEU A 116 6.02 9.54 -11.15
CA LEU A 116 6.98 10.31 -10.37
C LEU A 116 8.38 9.68 -10.39
N HIS A 117 9.22 10.17 -11.30
CA HIS A 117 10.62 9.78 -11.39
C HIS A 117 11.56 10.96 -11.63
N GLY A 118 12.84 10.77 -11.32
CA GLY A 118 13.88 11.72 -11.67
C GLY A 118 14.31 11.60 -13.13
N ARG A 119 15.32 12.39 -13.51
CA ARG A 119 15.95 12.29 -14.84
C ARG A 119 16.58 10.92 -15.09
N THR A 120 17.24 10.36 -14.08
CA THR A 120 17.98 9.09 -14.18
C THR A 120 17.66 8.11 -13.06
N ARG A 121 16.85 8.52 -12.07
CA ARG A 121 16.58 7.74 -10.86
C ARG A 121 15.09 7.47 -10.76
N VAL A 122 14.76 6.21 -10.45
CA VAL A 122 13.43 5.82 -10.04
C VAL A 122 13.27 6.20 -8.57
N TYR A 123 12.14 6.81 -8.20
CA TYR A 123 11.91 7.25 -6.82
C TYR A 123 11.15 6.24 -6.00
N PHE A 124 10.16 5.57 -6.60
CA PHE A 124 9.32 4.56 -5.98
C PHE A 124 9.36 3.27 -6.77
N ALA A 125 9.33 2.12 -6.08
CA ALA A 125 9.26 0.81 -6.71
C ALA A 125 8.63 -0.22 -5.75
N GLY A 126 8.24 -1.38 -6.27
CA GLY A 126 7.76 -2.50 -5.45
C GLY A 126 8.86 -3.26 -4.70
N ASP A 127 10.13 -2.96 -4.98
CA ASP A 127 11.28 -3.64 -4.40
C ASP A 127 12.51 -2.71 -4.27
N GLU A 128 13.43 -3.08 -3.38
CA GLU A 128 14.66 -2.33 -3.14
C GLU A 128 15.63 -2.35 -4.34
N HIS A 129 15.69 -3.47 -5.06
CA HIS A 129 16.68 -3.69 -6.12
C HIS A 129 16.47 -2.74 -7.29
N THR A 130 15.23 -2.51 -7.70
CA THR A 130 14.86 -1.57 -8.76
C THR A 130 15.38 -0.15 -8.45
N LEU A 131 15.28 0.30 -7.20
CA LEU A 131 15.76 1.62 -6.78
C LEU A 131 17.29 1.71 -6.77
N LEU A 132 17.99 0.64 -6.35
CA LEU A 132 19.45 0.57 -6.36
C LEU A 132 20.01 0.48 -7.79
N ALA A 133 19.32 -0.21 -8.70
CA ALA A 133 19.69 -0.31 -10.10
C ALA A 133 19.68 1.06 -10.79
N SER A 134 18.68 1.90 -10.48
CA SER A 134 18.61 3.28 -10.99
C SER A 134 19.62 4.23 -10.33
N GLY A 135 20.12 3.90 -9.13
CA GLY A 135 21.13 4.70 -8.46
C GLY A 135 21.66 4.07 -7.17
N LYS A 136 22.92 3.63 -7.20
CA LYS A 136 23.58 2.94 -6.07
C LYS A 136 23.62 3.73 -4.75
N THR A 137 23.53 5.07 -4.82
CA THR A 137 23.56 5.94 -3.63
C THR A 137 22.18 6.40 -3.18
N SER A 138 21.10 5.79 -3.65
CA SER A 138 19.72 6.23 -3.39
C SER A 138 19.22 5.98 -1.95
N LYS A 139 19.88 5.07 -1.21
CA LYS A 139 19.49 4.62 0.15
C LYS A 139 17.98 4.32 0.24
N PRO A 140 17.47 3.27 -0.42
CA PRO A 140 16.06 2.93 -0.37
C PRO A 140 15.58 2.65 1.05
N ARG A 141 14.29 2.90 1.31
CA ARG A 141 13.59 2.42 2.51
C ARG A 141 12.19 1.95 2.14
N HIS A 142 11.76 0.87 2.77
CA HIS A 142 10.39 0.37 2.69
C HIS A 142 9.43 1.32 3.40
N ILE A 143 8.28 1.63 2.78
CA ILE A 143 7.24 2.45 3.38
C ILE A 143 6.31 1.56 4.22
N PRO A 144 6.24 1.77 5.56
CA PRO A 144 5.44 0.91 6.44
C PRO A 144 3.98 0.81 6.01
N GLY A 145 3.43 -0.41 6.00
CA GLY A 145 2.03 -0.67 5.65
C GLY A 145 1.73 -0.62 4.15
N THR A 146 2.74 -0.55 3.28
CA THR A 146 2.56 -0.46 1.83
C THR A 146 3.48 -1.46 1.12
N PRO A 147 3.23 -1.81 -0.16
CA PRO A 147 4.15 -2.61 -0.97
C PRO A 147 5.29 -1.78 -1.59
N PHE A 148 5.41 -0.49 -1.25
CA PHE A 148 6.32 0.44 -1.92
C PHE A 148 7.62 0.68 -1.14
N TRP A 149 8.68 0.85 -1.91
CA TRP A 149 9.97 1.36 -1.48
C TRP A 149 10.16 2.77 -2.02
N VAL A 150 10.89 3.62 -1.29
CA VAL A 150 11.23 4.99 -1.70
C VAL A 150 12.70 5.31 -1.48
N ILE A 151 13.29 6.12 -2.36
CA ILE A 151 14.64 6.64 -2.16
C ILE A 151 14.69 7.67 -1.03
N THR A 152 15.69 7.60 -0.16
CA THR A 152 15.78 8.51 1.01
C THR A 152 16.95 9.47 0.99
N ASN A 153 17.95 9.22 0.13
CA ASN A 153 19.07 10.13 -0.10
C ASN A 153 18.68 11.32 -0.99
N THR A 154 17.82 12.17 -0.45
CA THR A 154 17.28 13.38 -1.08
C THR A 154 17.25 14.51 -0.05
N ASN A 155 17.33 15.76 -0.49
CA ASN A 155 17.15 16.90 0.41
C ASN A 155 15.66 17.09 0.78
N THR A 156 15.39 17.96 1.77
CA THR A 156 14.02 18.25 2.24
C THR A 156 13.13 18.78 1.13
N GLN A 157 13.63 19.72 0.33
CA GLN A 157 12.87 20.29 -0.79
C GLN A 157 12.39 19.21 -1.78
N ARG A 158 13.25 18.23 -2.10
CA ARG A 158 12.86 17.13 -2.99
C ARG A 158 11.82 16.20 -2.35
N LYS A 159 11.90 15.96 -1.03
CA LYS A 159 10.85 15.20 -0.30
C LYS A 159 9.51 15.93 -0.34
N GLN A 160 9.53 17.25 -0.14
CA GLN A 160 8.35 18.11 -0.27
C GLN A 160 7.78 18.03 -1.68
N SER A 161 8.60 18.18 -2.73
CA SER A 161 8.13 18.05 -4.12
C SER A 161 7.56 16.65 -4.43
N MET A 162 8.14 15.57 -3.89
CA MET A 162 7.58 14.23 -4.05
C MET A 162 6.18 14.13 -3.44
N VAL A 163 6.01 14.58 -2.20
CA VAL A 163 4.71 14.59 -1.52
C VAL A 163 3.71 15.49 -2.25
N GLU A 164 4.15 16.67 -2.68
CA GLU A 164 3.33 17.61 -3.43
C GLU A 164 2.77 16.99 -4.70
N GLN A 165 3.61 16.38 -5.54
CA GLN A 165 3.18 15.75 -6.79
C GLN A 165 2.24 14.57 -6.53
N ILE A 166 2.52 13.73 -5.53
CA ILE A 166 1.64 12.61 -5.17
C ILE A 166 0.27 13.12 -4.73
N MET A 167 0.23 14.11 -3.83
CA MET A 167 -1.01 14.66 -3.33
C MET A 167 -1.81 15.40 -4.42
N GLN A 168 -1.14 16.10 -5.34
CA GLN A 168 -1.79 16.73 -6.49
C GLN A 168 -2.40 15.67 -7.43
N GLY A 169 -1.66 14.60 -7.74
CA GLY A 169 -2.16 13.48 -8.56
C GLY A 169 -3.33 12.74 -7.92
N MET A 170 -3.37 12.70 -6.58
CA MET A 170 -4.49 12.17 -5.79
C MET A 170 -5.65 13.17 -5.60
N GLY A 171 -5.55 14.40 -6.13
CA GLY A 171 -6.64 15.38 -6.10
C GLY A 171 -6.80 16.16 -4.79
N PHE A 172 -5.76 16.23 -3.94
CA PHE A 172 -5.82 17.04 -2.72
C PHE A 172 -5.82 18.55 -3.04
N PRO A 173 -6.54 19.37 -2.25
CA PRO A 173 -6.56 20.82 -2.44
C PRO A 173 -5.21 21.45 -2.09
N ALA A 174 -4.76 22.41 -2.89
CA ALA A 174 -3.44 23.05 -2.77
C ALA A 174 -3.09 23.54 -1.35
N ASN A 175 -4.06 24.12 -0.63
CA ASN A 175 -3.85 24.58 0.76
C ASN A 175 -3.47 23.43 1.72
N THR A 176 -4.02 22.24 1.50
CA THR A 176 -3.69 21.06 2.33
C THR A 176 -2.34 20.51 1.95
N VAL A 177 -2.02 20.47 0.66
CA VAL A 177 -0.70 20.05 0.16
C VAL A 177 0.41 20.94 0.73
N GLU A 178 0.24 22.26 0.67
CA GLU A 178 1.18 23.24 1.21
C GLU A 178 1.43 23.03 2.71
N LYS A 179 0.34 22.85 3.49
CA LYS A 179 0.44 22.58 4.94
C LYS A 179 1.22 21.30 5.24
N VAL A 180 0.95 20.22 4.52
CA VAL A 180 1.68 18.96 4.70
C VAL A 180 3.16 19.16 4.35
N CYS A 181 3.47 19.78 3.21
CA CYS A 181 4.85 20.01 2.79
C CYS A 181 5.64 20.87 3.77
N ASN A 182 5.04 21.91 4.35
CA ASN A 182 5.70 22.80 5.31
C ASN A 182 6.05 22.11 6.64
N THR A 183 5.46 20.96 6.94
CA THR A 183 5.78 20.18 8.15
C THR A 183 6.92 19.17 7.95
N LEU A 184 7.38 18.95 6.71
CA LEU A 184 8.49 18.04 6.40
C LEU A 184 9.83 18.75 6.62
#